data_AF-A0A0D0C3D8-F1
#
_entry.id   AF-A0A0D0C3D8-F1
#
_cell.length_a   1.000
_cell.length_b   1.000
_cell.length_c   1.000
_cell.angle_alpha   90.00
_cell.angle_beta   90.00
_cell.angle_gamma   90.00
#
_symmetry.space_group_name_H-M   'P 1'
#
loop_
_entity.id
_entity.type
_entity.pdbx_description
1 polymer ?
#
loop_
_entity_poly.entity_id
_entity_poly.type
_entity_poly.pdbx_seq_one_letter_code
_entity_poly.pdbx_strand_id
1 'polypeptide(L)'
;MPNWQSDSELATDSLIFIKLMHALTGLYAWECIISLDFDWAVLTGKKKFRWPMICYFAGRYLLLFAMISALIGLDIPIEVNCEGLYVFSQFAGDAAVGLACINLSLRTIAIWSHDKWIIGILVLIILGHWSLILQGVPVSATWVPGIGCTLVEGNTTIAAATFIYSMCFDFVVLCLTAYKLVWSPRRTGSFALHTKLVRMIFNDGLVYFIIAFLANITATVFMILNLNAVMSVLFNPPAVIASTIAASWAVRRLYNFDLGAPEVYDSDQQPSVVFRNPHPSQVRRLSREPAAIHVEMDTFSQAHPCSNLEAHGTTKPGCDSLSFNVDDEQKRARVF
;
A
#
# COMPACT_ATOMS: atom_id res chain seq x y z
N MET A 1 -1.15 21.52 41.35
CA MET A 1 -0.87 21.17 39.95
C MET A 1 0.35 21.95 39.50
N PRO A 2 1.30 21.35 38.75
CA PRO A 2 2.41 22.10 38.17
C PRO A 2 1.88 23.20 37.23
N ASN A 3 2.56 24.35 37.20
CA ASN A 3 2.19 25.46 36.33
C ASN A 3 2.87 25.27 34.96
N TRP A 4 2.15 24.63 34.04
CA TRP A 4 2.61 24.35 32.67
C TRP A 4 2.92 25.60 31.82
N GLN A 5 2.51 26.79 32.29
CA GLN A 5 2.76 28.06 31.61
C GLN A 5 3.92 28.86 32.22
N SER A 6 4.62 28.31 33.21
CA SER A 6 5.80 28.99 33.78
C SER A 6 6.97 28.99 32.79
N ASP A 7 7.75 30.08 32.76
CA ASP A 7 8.86 30.26 31.82
C ASP A 7 9.91 29.14 31.90
N SER A 8 10.12 28.58 33.10
CA SER A 8 11.03 27.44 33.31
C SER A 8 10.54 26.14 32.65
N GLU A 9 9.23 25.88 32.70
CA GLU A 9 8.64 24.71 32.05
C GLU A 9 8.62 24.89 30.53
N LEU A 10 8.24 26.08 30.04
CA LEU A 10 8.32 26.46 28.63
C LEU A 10 9.72 26.25 28.02
N ALA A 11 10.76 26.70 28.72
CA ALA A 11 12.15 26.52 28.28
C ALA A 11 12.56 25.03 28.25
N THR A 12 12.15 24.28 29.27
CA THR A 12 12.42 22.83 29.37
C THR A 12 11.71 22.07 28.25
N ASP A 13 10.43 22.35 28.03
CA ASP A 13 9.61 21.76 26.98
C ASP A 13 10.17 22.05 25.58
N SER A 14 10.59 23.30 25.34
CA SER A 14 11.21 23.71 24.07
C SER A 14 12.49 22.94 23.79
N LEU A 15 13.33 22.76 24.80
CA LEU A 15 14.58 22.00 24.69
C LEU A 15 14.32 20.51 24.47
N ILE A 16 13.31 19.94 25.12
CA ILE A 16 12.86 18.57 24.87
C ILE A 16 12.35 18.42 23.43
N PHE A 17 11.55 19.37 22.95
CA PHE A 17 11.01 19.38 21.60
C PHE A 17 12.12 19.41 20.54
N ILE A 18 13.13 20.28 20.69
CA ILE A 18 14.27 20.37 19.78
C ILE A 18 15.02 19.02 19.71
N LYS A 19 15.31 18.42 20.88
CA LYS A 19 15.98 17.11 20.94
C LYS A 19 15.15 16.01 20.32
N LEU A 20 13.83 16.01 20.55
CA LEU A 20 12.91 15.07 19.96
C LEU A 20 12.89 15.20 18.43
N MET A 21 12.81 16.41 17.90
CA MET A 21 12.81 16.67 16.46
C MET A 21 14.08 16.16 15.77
N HIS A 22 15.25 16.35 16.40
CA HIS A 22 16.50 15.78 15.92
C HIS A 22 16.48 14.25 15.90
N ALA A 23 16.04 13.63 16.99
CA ALA A 23 15.95 12.17 17.09
C ALA A 23 14.97 11.58 16.06
N LEU A 24 13.81 12.19 15.89
CA LEU A 24 12.79 11.80 14.91
C LEU A 24 13.27 11.98 13.47
N THR A 25 13.98 13.08 13.18
CA THR A 25 14.56 13.29 11.85
C THR A 25 15.60 12.22 11.54
N GLY A 26 16.47 11.89 12.51
CA GLY A 26 17.43 10.78 12.36
C GLY A 26 16.74 9.43 12.13
N LEU A 27 15.69 9.13 12.89
CA LEU A 27 14.88 7.91 12.73
C LEU A 27 14.23 7.83 11.34
N TYR A 28 13.65 8.93 10.88
CA TYR A 28 12.98 8.96 9.58
C TYR A 28 13.97 8.94 8.41
N ALA A 29 15.12 9.61 8.55
CA ALA A 29 16.21 9.52 7.59
C ALA A 29 16.76 8.09 7.50
N TRP A 30 16.95 7.42 8.63
CA TRP A 30 17.30 6.00 8.69
C TRP A 30 16.29 5.14 7.92
N GLU A 31 14.99 5.32 8.17
CA GLU A 31 13.93 4.60 7.45
C GLU A 31 13.96 4.88 5.94
N CYS A 32 14.29 6.11 5.52
CA CYS A 32 14.49 6.45 4.10
C CYS A 32 15.69 5.74 3.48
N ILE A 33 16.82 5.66 4.20
CA ILE A 33 18.04 5.02 3.71
C ILE A 33 17.86 3.52 3.54
N ILE A 34 17.35 2.81 4.54
CA ILE A 34 17.19 1.34 4.47
C ILE A 34 16.21 0.90 3.38
N SER A 35 15.39 1.82 2.93
CA SER A 35 14.34 1.59 1.95
C SER A 35 14.72 2.01 0.55
N LEU A 36 15.88 2.67 0.40
CA LEU A 36 16.30 3.29 -0.84
C LEU A 36 16.54 2.24 -1.93
N ASP A 37 16.92 1.02 -1.56
CA ASP A 37 17.05 -0.11 -2.50
C ASP A 37 15.74 -0.41 -3.24
N PHE A 38 14.61 -0.37 -2.52
CA PHE A 38 13.29 -0.57 -3.11
C PHE A 38 12.95 0.60 -4.05
N ASP A 39 13.15 1.82 -3.58
CA ASP A 39 12.82 3.05 -4.31
C ASP A 39 13.67 3.15 -5.59
N TRP A 40 14.96 2.84 -5.50
CA TRP A 40 15.89 2.79 -6.62
C TRP A 40 15.55 1.68 -7.62
N ALA A 41 15.13 0.51 -7.14
CA ALA A 41 14.68 -0.58 -8.01
C ALA A 41 13.41 -0.20 -8.80
N VAL A 42 12.51 0.59 -8.22
CA VAL A 42 11.35 1.14 -8.95
C VAL A 42 11.78 2.21 -9.94
N LEU A 43 12.65 3.15 -9.53
CA LEU A 43 13.08 4.25 -10.38
C LEU A 43 13.91 3.78 -11.59
N THR A 44 14.77 2.78 -11.40
CA THR A 44 15.57 2.16 -12.48
C THR A 44 14.76 1.21 -13.37
N GLY A 45 13.45 1.08 -13.14
CA GLY A 45 12.56 0.24 -13.95
C GLY A 45 12.73 -1.27 -13.72
N LYS A 46 13.57 -1.68 -12.75
CA LYS A 46 13.69 -3.09 -12.33
C LYS A 46 12.38 -3.62 -11.74
N LYS A 47 11.55 -2.72 -11.21
CA LYS A 47 10.21 -2.99 -10.66
C LYS A 47 9.17 -2.21 -11.48
N LYS A 48 8.07 -2.89 -11.88
CA LYS A 48 6.97 -2.27 -12.64
C LYS A 48 6.34 -1.12 -11.85
N PHE A 49 6.32 0.07 -12.46
CA PHE A 49 5.67 1.24 -11.91
C PHE A 49 4.14 1.06 -11.93
N ARG A 50 3.49 1.38 -10.81
CA ARG A 50 2.03 1.39 -10.68
C ARG A 50 1.59 2.76 -10.20
N TRP A 51 0.48 3.27 -10.72
CA TRP A 51 -0.04 4.61 -10.39
C TRP A 51 -0.12 4.92 -8.87
N PRO A 52 -0.54 3.98 -7.98
CA PRO A 52 -0.51 4.17 -6.53
C PRO A 52 0.86 4.51 -5.92
N MET A 53 1.96 4.19 -6.60
CA MET A 53 3.30 4.51 -6.09
C MET A 53 3.58 6.01 -6.07
N ILE A 54 2.89 6.81 -6.89
CA ILE A 54 3.07 8.27 -6.90
C ILE A 54 2.75 8.82 -5.51
N CYS A 55 1.62 8.43 -4.93
CA CYS A 55 1.21 8.86 -3.59
C CYS A 55 2.18 8.36 -2.50
N TYR A 56 2.75 7.17 -2.68
CA TYR A 56 3.79 6.63 -1.80
C TYR A 56 5.06 7.49 -1.83
N PHE A 57 5.63 7.75 -3.02
CA PHE A 57 6.84 8.56 -3.14
C PHE A 57 6.61 10.01 -2.70
N ALA A 58 5.49 10.60 -3.13
CA ALA A 58 5.13 11.95 -2.76
C ALA A 58 5.05 12.11 -1.25
N GLY A 59 4.29 11.25 -0.54
CA GLY A 59 4.15 11.36 0.91
C GLY A 59 5.48 11.16 1.64
N ARG A 60 6.28 10.19 1.18
CA ARG A 60 7.58 9.90 1.78
C ARG A 60 8.55 11.07 1.68
N TYR A 61 8.74 11.59 0.47
CA TYR A 61 9.71 12.67 0.24
C TYR A 61 9.20 14.01 0.76
N LEU A 62 7.89 14.28 0.70
CA LEU A 62 7.31 15.46 1.33
C LEU A 62 7.58 15.47 2.84
N LEU A 63 7.37 14.34 3.54
CA LEU A 63 7.71 14.26 4.96
C LEU A 63 9.21 14.45 5.22
N LEU A 64 10.07 13.90 4.35
CA LEU A 64 11.52 14.07 4.48
C LEU A 64 11.90 15.56 4.38
N PHE A 65 11.36 16.27 3.39
CA PHE A 65 11.57 17.70 3.25
C PHE A 65 10.93 18.51 4.39
N ALA A 66 9.77 18.08 4.91
CA ALA A 66 9.13 18.71 6.06
C ALA A 66 10.01 18.64 7.31
N MET A 67 10.64 17.47 7.57
CA MET A 67 11.56 17.29 8.70
C MET A 67 12.85 18.08 8.53
N ILE A 68 13.43 18.12 7.32
CA ILE A 68 14.60 18.97 7.03
C ILE A 68 14.25 20.44 7.24
N SER A 69 13.10 20.88 6.73
CA SER A 69 12.60 22.24 6.93
C SER A 69 12.45 22.55 8.42
N ALA A 70 11.89 21.62 9.21
CA ALA A 70 11.75 21.80 10.65
C ALA A 70 13.09 21.94 11.36
N LEU A 71 14.12 21.15 11.00
CA LEU A 71 15.47 21.32 11.56
C LEU A 71 16.07 22.68 11.21
N ILE A 72 15.94 23.12 9.95
CA ILE A 72 16.39 24.45 9.55
C ILE A 72 15.68 25.53 10.39
N GLY A 73 14.38 25.40 10.63
CA GLY A 73 13.62 26.33 11.47
C GLY A 73 14.06 26.38 12.93
N LEU A 74 14.66 25.30 13.45
CA LEU A 74 15.09 25.18 14.85
C LEU A 74 16.56 25.59 15.06
N ASP A 75 17.44 25.33 14.09
CA ASP A 75 18.90 25.45 14.28
C ASP A 75 19.56 26.60 13.48
N ILE A 76 18.81 27.33 12.66
CA ILE A 76 19.39 28.37 11.81
C ILE A 76 19.81 29.61 12.64
N PRO A 77 21.08 30.06 12.54
CA PRO A 77 21.55 31.25 13.25
C PRO A 77 21.41 32.55 12.42
N ILE A 78 21.00 32.43 11.15
CA ILE A 78 20.84 33.55 10.21
C ILE A 78 19.36 33.86 9.97
N GLU A 79 19.08 35.13 9.67
CA GLU A 79 17.73 35.57 9.34
C GLU A 79 17.21 34.87 8.07
N VAL A 80 16.07 34.22 8.21
CA VAL A 80 15.35 33.53 7.14
C VAL A 80 13.87 33.90 7.18
N ASN A 81 13.17 33.66 6.08
CA ASN A 81 11.72 33.80 6.06
C ASN A 81 11.05 32.67 6.86
N CYS A 82 10.92 32.87 8.17
CA CYS A 82 10.30 31.92 9.09
C CYS A 82 8.88 31.55 8.68
N GLU A 83 8.10 32.51 8.20
CA GLU A 83 6.74 32.28 7.75
C GLU A 83 6.71 31.25 6.62
N GLY A 84 7.47 31.48 5.54
CA GLY A 84 7.52 30.53 4.42
C GLY A 84 8.01 29.13 4.81
N LEU A 85 8.98 29.06 5.73
CA LEU A 85 9.55 27.81 6.21
C LEU A 85 8.55 27.01 7.07
N TYR A 86 7.82 27.66 7.96
CA TYR A 86 6.79 27.03 8.80
C TYR A 86 5.56 26.66 7.97
N VAL A 87 5.12 27.53 7.06
CA VAL A 87 4.03 27.24 6.10
C VAL A 87 4.36 25.99 5.30
N PHE A 88 5.57 25.91 4.75
CA PHE A 88 6.00 24.73 4.00
C PHE A 88 6.07 23.48 4.87
N SER A 89 6.68 23.57 6.06
CA SER A 89 6.84 22.42 6.97
C SER A 89 5.48 21.86 7.39
N GLN A 90 4.52 22.72 7.74
CA GLN A 90 3.18 22.32 8.13
C GLN A 90 2.42 21.71 6.96
N PHE A 91 2.38 22.39 5.81
CA PHE A 91 1.72 21.88 4.62
C PHE A 91 2.29 20.52 4.20
N ALA A 92 3.61 20.39 4.14
CA ALA A 92 4.27 19.15 3.73
C ALA A 92 4.04 18.01 4.73
N GLY A 93 4.02 18.31 6.04
CA GLY A 93 3.68 17.34 7.09
C GLY A 93 2.24 16.84 6.98
N ASP A 94 1.27 17.75 6.89
CA ASP A 94 -0.15 17.41 6.79
C ASP A 94 -0.47 16.72 5.45
N ALA A 95 0.16 17.16 4.34
CA ALA A 95 0.05 16.51 3.04
C ALA A 95 0.62 15.09 3.06
N ALA A 96 1.70 14.82 3.80
CA ALA A 96 2.24 13.48 3.94
C ALA A 96 1.25 12.53 4.64
N VAL A 97 0.54 13.01 5.67
CA VAL A 97 -0.56 12.26 6.30
C VAL A 97 -1.69 12.01 5.31
N GLY A 98 -2.15 13.04 4.59
CA GLY A 98 -3.22 12.88 3.60
C GLY A 98 -2.87 11.88 2.49
N LEU A 99 -1.61 11.86 2.04
CA LEU A 99 -1.10 10.88 1.09
C LEU A 99 -1.00 9.47 1.69
N ALA A 100 -0.67 9.34 2.98
CA ALA A 100 -0.71 8.08 3.70
C ALA A 100 -2.14 7.50 3.73
N CYS A 101 -3.15 8.32 4.02
CA CYS A 101 -4.56 7.90 3.98
C CYS A 101 -5.00 7.49 2.57
N ILE A 102 -4.58 8.22 1.53
CA ILE A 102 -4.82 7.83 0.13
C ILE A 102 -4.20 6.44 -0.15
N ASN A 103 -2.95 6.20 0.25
CA ASN A 103 -2.28 4.91 0.05
C ASN A 103 -3.05 3.74 0.70
N LEU A 104 -3.66 3.96 1.87
CA LEU A 104 -4.51 2.98 2.52
C LEU A 104 -5.83 2.78 1.77
N SER A 105 -6.47 3.86 1.33
CA SER A 105 -7.73 3.81 0.58
C SER A 105 -7.63 3.08 -0.76
N LEU A 106 -6.51 3.23 -1.48
CA LEU A 106 -6.27 2.56 -2.76
C LEU A 106 -6.30 1.03 -2.64
N ARG A 107 -5.87 0.48 -1.50
CA ARG A 107 -5.97 -0.96 -1.21
C ARG A 107 -7.42 -1.40 -1.07
N THR A 108 -8.22 -0.59 -0.39
CA THR A 108 -9.65 -0.86 -0.20
C THR A 108 -10.35 -0.86 -1.55
N ILE A 109 -10.05 0.10 -2.43
CA ILE A 109 -10.59 0.15 -3.79
C ILE A 109 -10.29 -1.15 -4.57
N ALA A 110 -9.05 -1.64 -4.49
CA ALA A 110 -8.65 -2.89 -5.12
C ALA A 110 -9.39 -4.12 -4.55
N ILE A 111 -9.56 -4.18 -3.22
CA ILE A 111 -10.29 -5.26 -2.52
C ILE A 111 -11.78 -5.28 -2.88
N TRP A 112 -12.35 -4.11 -3.18
CA TRP A 112 -13.72 -3.95 -3.64
C TRP A 112 -13.88 -4.07 -5.15
N SER A 113 -12.85 -4.55 -5.86
CA SER A 113 -12.87 -4.79 -7.31
C SER A 113 -13.31 -3.55 -8.11
N HIS A 114 -12.92 -2.35 -7.67
CA HIS A 114 -13.27 -1.07 -8.30
C HIS A 114 -14.77 -0.78 -8.38
N ASP A 115 -15.53 -1.18 -7.36
CA ASP A 115 -16.92 -0.77 -7.23
C ASP A 115 -17.06 0.77 -7.20
N LYS A 116 -17.86 1.30 -8.14
CA LYS A 116 -17.98 2.75 -8.39
C LYS A 116 -18.56 3.50 -7.19
N TRP A 117 -19.41 2.87 -6.39
CA TRP A 117 -19.99 3.49 -5.20
C TRP A 117 -18.94 3.72 -4.12
N ILE A 118 -18.13 2.69 -3.83
CA ILE A 118 -17.04 2.81 -2.84
C ILE A 118 -15.99 3.82 -3.29
N ILE A 119 -15.63 3.82 -4.57
CA ILE A 119 -14.72 4.83 -5.12
C ILE A 119 -15.28 6.24 -4.94
N GLY A 120 -16.55 6.47 -5.27
CA GLY A 120 -17.19 7.77 -5.11
C GLY A 120 -17.15 8.28 -3.67
N ILE A 121 -17.45 7.42 -2.69
CA ILE A 121 -17.40 7.76 -1.27
C ILE A 121 -15.96 8.09 -0.84
N LEU A 122 -14.99 7.24 -1.19
CA LEU A 122 -13.59 7.45 -0.81
C LEU A 122 -13.01 8.74 -1.43
N VAL A 123 -13.32 9.03 -2.69
CA VAL A 123 -12.90 10.27 -3.35
C VAL A 123 -13.48 11.49 -2.64
N LEU A 124 -14.75 11.44 -2.23
CA LEU A 124 -15.37 12.53 -1.48
C LEU A 124 -14.68 12.78 -0.13
N ILE A 125 -14.35 11.71 0.60
CA ILE A 125 -13.60 11.80 1.87
C ILE A 125 -12.19 12.37 1.63
N ILE A 126 -11.51 11.94 0.57
CA ILE A 126 -10.19 12.47 0.21
C ILE A 126 -10.27 13.98 -0.06
N LEU A 127 -11.25 14.43 -0.85
CA LEU A 127 -11.43 15.86 -1.14
C LEU A 127 -11.71 16.67 0.14
N GLY A 128 -12.55 16.15 1.04
CA GLY A 128 -12.79 16.76 2.34
C GLY A 128 -11.50 16.88 3.16
N HIS A 129 -10.68 15.83 3.18
CA HIS A 129 -9.41 15.85 3.89
C HIS A 129 -8.44 16.91 3.35
N TRP A 130 -8.25 16.96 2.03
CA TRP A 130 -7.38 17.95 1.39
C TRP A 130 -7.87 19.38 1.56
N SER A 131 -9.20 19.59 1.64
CA SER A 131 -9.74 20.92 1.94
C SER A 131 -9.33 21.42 3.33
N LEU A 132 -9.32 20.53 4.34
CA LEU A 132 -8.87 20.88 5.70
C LEU A 132 -7.35 21.12 5.74
N ILE A 133 -6.56 20.30 5.04
CA ILE A 133 -5.12 20.50 4.92
C ILE A 133 -4.82 21.89 4.34
N LEU A 134 -5.47 22.26 3.24
CA LEU A 134 -5.26 23.56 2.60
C LEU A 134 -5.74 24.74 3.46
N GLN A 135 -6.80 24.54 4.25
CA GLN A 135 -7.28 25.54 5.20
C GLN A 135 -6.35 25.70 6.42
N GLY A 136 -5.59 24.66 6.77
CA GLY A 136 -4.63 24.67 7.88
C GLY A 136 -3.26 25.30 7.55
N VAL A 137 -3.00 25.61 6.28
CA VAL A 137 -1.72 26.18 5.80
C VAL A 137 -1.32 27.54 6.39
N PRO A 138 -2.22 28.53 6.57
CA PRO A 138 -1.78 29.86 6.99
C PRO A 138 -1.29 29.83 8.44
N VAL A 139 0.01 30.02 8.60
CA VAL A 139 0.70 30.28 9.87
C VAL A 139 1.55 31.52 9.77
N SER A 140 1.60 32.28 10.85
CA SER A 140 2.41 33.49 10.95
C SER A 140 3.56 33.24 11.91
N ALA A 141 4.78 33.42 11.42
CA ALA A 141 6.00 33.25 12.19
C ALA A 141 6.96 34.42 11.93
N THR A 142 7.61 34.91 12.98
CA THR A 142 8.54 36.03 12.90
C THR A 142 9.92 35.64 13.42
N TRP A 143 10.94 36.24 12.82
CA TRP A 143 12.32 36.10 13.25
C TRP A 143 12.60 37.02 14.44
N VAL A 144 13.08 36.45 15.55
CA VAL A 144 13.49 37.21 16.73
C VAL A 144 15.01 37.14 16.87
N PRO A 145 15.73 38.28 16.79
CA PRO A 145 17.19 38.31 16.90
C PRO A 145 17.68 37.67 18.20
N GLY A 146 18.62 36.73 18.09
CA GLY A 146 19.21 36.01 19.25
C GLY A 146 18.40 34.82 19.77
N ILE A 147 17.17 34.61 19.29
CA ILE A 147 16.30 33.49 19.68
C ILE A 147 15.99 32.58 18.46
N GLY A 148 15.81 33.16 17.28
CA GLY A 148 15.51 32.43 16.03
C GLY A 148 14.06 32.62 15.56
N CYS A 149 13.53 31.65 14.83
CA CYS A 149 12.15 31.68 14.35
C CYS A 149 11.16 31.38 15.47
N THR A 150 10.19 32.27 15.70
CA THR A 150 9.12 32.10 16.68
C THR A 150 7.76 32.06 15.99
N LEU A 151 6.90 31.15 16.43
CA LEU A 151 5.52 31.05 15.96
C LEU A 151 4.68 32.16 16.63
N VAL A 152 4.09 33.05 15.84
CA VAL A 152 3.26 34.16 16.33
C VAL A 152 1.79 33.77 16.37
N GLU A 153 1.30 33.15 15.29
CA GLU A 153 -0.09 32.74 15.17
C GLU A 153 -0.18 31.42 14.41
N GLY A 154 -0.91 30.46 14.98
CA GLY A 154 -1.15 29.15 14.38
C GLY A 154 -2.48 28.59 14.83
N ASN A 155 -3.22 27.99 13.89
CA ASN A 155 -4.53 27.41 14.15
C ASN A 155 -4.42 25.94 14.57
N THR A 156 -4.05 25.72 15.83
CA THR A 156 -4.01 24.38 16.43
C THR A 156 -5.36 23.65 16.36
N THR A 157 -6.48 24.40 16.36
CA THR A 157 -7.83 23.84 16.16
C THR A 157 -8.01 23.21 14.79
N ILE A 158 -7.52 23.85 13.72
CA ILE A 158 -7.61 23.30 12.36
C ILE A 158 -6.68 22.10 12.24
N ALA A 159 -5.47 22.19 12.79
CA ALA A 159 -4.56 21.04 12.84
C ALA A 159 -5.21 19.84 13.57
N ALA A 160 -5.80 20.06 14.75
CA ALA A 160 -6.51 19.02 15.49
C ALA A 160 -7.67 18.43 14.69
N ALA A 161 -8.46 19.28 14.01
CA ALA A 161 -9.53 18.83 13.13
C ALA A 161 -8.98 17.97 11.97
N THR A 162 -7.85 18.34 11.37
CA THR A 162 -7.18 17.55 10.32
C THR A 162 -6.75 16.18 10.84
N PHE A 163 -6.10 16.09 12.00
CA PHE A 163 -5.71 14.80 12.61
C PHE A 163 -6.92 13.92 12.96
N ILE A 164 -7.97 14.51 13.55
CA ILE A 164 -9.22 13.78 13.84
C ILE A 164 -9.85 13.27 12.55
N TYR A 165 -9.84 14.08 11.49
CA TYR A 165 -10.33 13.68 10.18
C TYR A 165 -9.52 12.51 9.63
N SER A 166 -8.18 12.55 9.67
CA SER A 166 -7.31 11.46 9.22
C SER A 166 -7.64 10.16 9.94
N MET A 167 -7.80 10.22 11.27
CA MET A 167 -8.13 9.05 12.08
C MET A 167 -9.49 8.46 11.70
N CYS A 168 -10.50 9.31 11.51
CA CYS A 168 -11.82 8.87 11.05
C CYS A 168 -11.73 8.26 9.64
N PHE A 169 -10.98 8.87 8.73
CA PHE A 169 -10.80 8.39 7.37
C PHE A 169 -10.13 7.00 7.38
N ASP A 170 -9.00 6.85 8.04
CA ASP A 170 -8.29 5.58 8.13
C ASP A 170 -9.16 4.50 8.79
N PHE A 171 -9.95 4.85 9.82
CA PHE A 171 -10.88 3.94 10.47
C PHE A 171 -11.99 3.46 9.51
N VAL A 172 -12.61 4.37 8.74
CA VAL A 172 -13.61 4.02 7.73
C VAL A 172 -13.02 3.07 6.69
N VAL A 173 -11.83 3.38 6.18
CA VAL A 173 -11.11 2.56 5.21
C VAL A 173 -10.81 1.17 5.77
N LEU A 174 -10.40 1.09 7.04
CA LEU A 174 -10.15 -0.16 7.72
C LEU A 174 -11.45 -0.97 7.91
N CYS A 175 -12.54 -0.34 8.33
CA CYS A 175 -13.85 -0.99 8.48
C CYS A 175 -14.35 -1.55 7.14
N LEU A 176 -14.24 -0.79 6.05
CA LEU A 176 -14.62 -1.24 4.71
C LEU A 176 -13.77 -2.44 4.26
N THR A 177 -12.48 -2.43 4.56
CA THR A 177 -11.58 -3.55 4.28
C THR A 177 -11.95 -4.79 5.10
N ALA A 178 -12.15 -4.61 6.40
CA ALA A 178 -12.49 -5.68 7.34
C ALA A 178 -13.83 -6.33 6.98
N TYR A 179 -14.85 -5.51 6.69
CA TYR A 179 -16.18 -5.97 6.33
C TYR A 179 -16.17 -6.86 5.09
N LYS A 180 -15.50 -6.41 4.01
CA LYS A 180 -15.37 -7.20 2.78
C LYS A 180 -14.67 -8.53 3.05
N LEU A 181 -13.62 -8.53 3.86
CA LEU A 181 -12.83 -9.71 4.17
C LEU A 181 -13.59 -10.73 5.03
N VAL A 182 -14.38 -10.28 6.01
CA VAL A 182 -15.17 -11.15 6.90
C VAL A 182 -16.40 -11.72 6.19
N TRP A 183 -17.01 -10.96 5.28
CA TRP A 183 -18.24 -11.36 4.60
C TRP A 183 -18.01 -12.13 3.29
N SER A 184 -16.88 -11.92 2.62
CA SER A 184 -16.51 -12.62 1.38
C SER A 184 -15.90 -14.05 1.49
N PRO A 185 -15.75 -14.76 2.63
CA PRO A 185 -15.19 -16.12 2.66
C PRO A 185 -16.08 -17.23 2.09
N ARG A 186 -17.37 -16.99 1.81
CA ARG A 186 -18.35 -18.07 1.62
C ARG A 186 -18.68 -18.49 0.18
N ARG A 187 -18.14 -17.84 -0.86
CA ARG A 187 -18.66 -18.04 -2.24
C ARG A 187 -17.77 -18.72 -3.28
N THR A 188 -16.47 -18.91 -3.07
CA THR A 188 -15.61 -19.36 -4.18
C THR A 188 -14.54 -20.35 -3.74
N GLY A 189 -14.80 -21.64 -3.98
CA GLY A 189 -13.94 -22.78 -3.61
C GLY A 189 -12.61 -22.91 -4.35
N SER A 190 -12.23 -21.95 -5.20
CA SER A 190 -10.93 -21.95 -5.92
C SER A 190 -9.98 -20.82 -5.46
N PHE A 191 -10.38 -20.01 -4.47
CA PHE A 191 -9.67 -18.78 -4.06
C PHE A 191 -8.94 -18.88 -2.71
N ALA A 192 -8.78 -20.08 -2.14
CA ALA A 192 -8.29 -20.28 -0.77
C ALA A 192 -6.90 -19.65 -0.51
N LEU A 193 -6.01 -19.67 -1.51
CA LEU A 193 -4.66 -19.07 -1.41
C LEU A 193 -4.73 -17.53 -1.39
N HIS A 194 -5.53 -16.93 -2.27
CA HIS A 194 -5.73 -15.48 -2.34
C HIS A 194 -6.48 -14.95 -1.11
N THR A 195 -7.44 -15.71 -0.57
CA THR A 195 -8.13 -15.34 0.68
C THR A 195 -7.20 -15.41 1.89
N LYS A 196 -6.27 -16.38 1.94
CA LYS A 196 -5.26 -16.49 3.01
C LYS A 196 -4.24 -15.35 2.94
N LEU A 197 -3.80 -14.99 1.73
CA LEU A 197 -2.91 -13.84 1.49
C LEU A 197 -3.58 -12.53 1.92
N VAL A 198 -4.82 -12.27 1.49
CA VAL A 198 -5.58 -11.07 1.89
C VAL A 198 -5.82 -11.05 3.41
N ARG A 199 -6.06 -12.19 4.04
CA ARG A 199 -6.23 -12.28 5.50
C ARG A 199 -4.93 -12.00 6.27
N MET A 200 -3.79 -12.50 5.80
CA MET A 200 -2.48 -12.23 6.40
C MET A 200 -2.06 -10.76 6.18
N ILE A 201 -2.32 -10.20 4.99
CA ILE A 201 -2.07 -8.78 4.70
C ILE A 201 -2.95 -7.87 5.57
N PHE A 202 -4.20 -8.27 5.83
CA PHE A 202 -5.08 -7.51 6.72
C PHE A 202 -4.64 -7.60 8.18
N ASN A 203 -4.26 -8.79 8.66
CA ASN A 203 -3.78 -8.95 10.02
C ASN A 203 -2.57 -8.06 10.30
N ASP A 204 -1.65 -7.99 9.34
CA ASP A 204 -0.42 -7.22 9.54
C ASP A 204 -0.61 -5.74 9.21
N GLY A 205 -1.53 -5.40 8.28
CA GLY A 205 -1.99 -4.03 8.04
C GLY A 205 -2.75 -3.43 9.24
N LEU A 206 -3.51 -4.25 9.97
CA LEU A 206 -4.23 -3.85 11.18
C LEU A 206 -3.28 -3.42 12.29
N VAL A 207 -2.15 -4.12 12.47
CA VAL A 207 -1.13 -3.73 13.46
C VAL A 207 -0.56 -2.34 13.13
N TYR A 208 -0.22 -2.08 11.87
CA TYR A 208 0.27 -0.77 11.44
C TYR A 208 -0.78 0.32 11.61
N PHE A 209 -2.05 0.03 11.34
CA PHE A 209 -3.16 0.93 11.62
C PHE A 209 -3.27 1.25 13.11
N ILE A 210 -3.25 0.25 14.00
CA ILE A 210 -3.37 0.47 15.44
C ILE A 210 -2.25 1.40 15.94
N ILE A 211 -1.02 1.17 15.47
CA ILE A 211 0.13 2.03 15.82
C ILE A 211 -0.11 3.48 15.35
N ALA A 212 -0.50 3.68 14.09
CA ALA A 212 -0.78 5.00 13.54
C ALA A 212 -1.95 5.68 14.28
N PHE A 213 -3.02 4.94 14.55
CA PHE A 213 -4.21 5.43 15.25
C PHE A 213 -3.89 5.87 16.68
N LEU A 214 -3.13 5.07 17.45
CA LEU A 214 -2.71 5.43 18.79
C LEU A 214 -1.79 6.66 18.80
N ALA A 215 -0.88 6.77 17.83
CA ALA A 215 -0.01 7.92 17.70
C ALA A 215 -0.79 9.20 17.40
N ASN A 216 -1.74 9.13 16.45
CA ASN A 216 -2.61 10.25 16.10
C ASN A 216 -3.55 10.63 17.28
N ILE A 217 -4.11 9.66 18.01
CA ILE A 217 -4.89 9.93 19.24
C ILE A 217 -4.05 10.70 20.24
N THR A 218 -2.81 10.26 20.47
CA THR A 218 -1.91 10.92 21.42
C THR A 218 -1.67 12.36 21.01
N ALA A 219 -1.36 12.63 19.73
CA ALA A 219 -1.22 13.99 19.22
C ALA A 219 -2.46 14.85 19.44
N THR A 220 -3.63 14.34 19.06
CA THR A 220 -4.90 15.06 19.21
C THR A 220 -5.25 15.35 20.67
N VAL A 221 -5.01 14.42 21.60
CA VAL A 221 -5.26 14.65 23.02
C VAL A 221 -4.43 15.82 23.54
N PHE A 222 -3.14 15.87 23.21
CA PHE A 222 -2.26 16.97 23.62
C PHE A 222 -2.63 18.31 22.96
N MET A 223 -3.07 18.29 21.70
CA MET A 223 -3.61 19.48 21.02
C MET A 223 -4.86 20.04 21.73
N ILE A 224 -5.82 19.17 22.07
CA ILE A 224 -7.10 19.59 22.69
C ILE A 224 -6.88 20.08 24.13
N LEU A 225 -6.00 19.43 24.90
CA LEU A 225 -5.70 19.82 26.27
C LEU A 225 -5.04 21.20 26.36
N ASN A 226 -4.30 21.61 25.32
CA ASN A 226 -3.65 22.91 25.20
C ASN A 226 -2.97 23.40 26.50
N LEU A 227 -2.13 22.54 27.08
CA LEU A 227 -1.42 22.82 28.34
C LEU A 227 -0.42 23.98 28.18
N ASN A 228 0.26 24.00 27.04
CA ASN A 228 1.29 24.95 26.60
C ASN A 228 1.38 24.87 25.06
N ALA A 229 1.80 25.96 24.40
CA ALA A 229 2.10 26.03 22.97
C ALA A 229 3.00 24.87 22.50
N VAL A 230 4.10 24.57 23.20
CA VAL A 230 5.03 23.49 22.80
C VAL A 230 4.41 22.11 23.00
N MET A 231 3.79 21.87 24.15
CA MET A 231 3.17 20.57 24.46
C MET A 231 2.02 20.23 23.52
N SER A 232 1.27 21.23 23.05
CA SER A 232 0.17 21.04 22.10
C SER A 232 0.62 20.47 20.74
N VAL A 233 1.88 20.68 20.37
CA VAL A 233 2.45 20.23 19.08
C VAL A 233 3.51 19.14 19.21
N LEU A 234 3.94 18.82 20.43
CA LEU A 234 5.03 17.87 20.71
C LEU A 234 4.84 16.51 20.05
N PHE A 235 3.59 16.01 20.04
CA PHE A 235 3.27 14.67 19.53
C PHE A 235 2.86 14.63 18.06
N ASN A 236 2.76 15.78 17.37
CA ASN A 236 2.40 15.80 15.96
C ASN A 236 3.48 15.14 15.09
N PRO A 237 4.78 15.52 15.20
CA PRO A 237 5.81 14.92 14.37
C PRO A 237 5.93 13.39 14.56
N PRO A 238 5.92 12.83 15.79
CA PRO A 238 5.82 11.38 15.99
C PRO A 238 4.62 10.73 15.29
N ALA A 239 3.44 11.36 15.36
CA ALA A 239 2.21 10.83 14.77
C ALA A 239 2.26 10.79 13.24
N VAL A 240 2.74 11.88 12.63
CA VAL A 240 2.92 11.98 11.17
C VAL A 240 3.95 10.95 10.68
N ILE A 241 5.07 10.81 11.39
CA ILE A 241 6.12 9.82 11.07
C ILE A 241 5.57 8.41 11.19
N ALA A 242 4.94 8.05 12.30
CA ALA A 242 4.37 6.72 12.50
C ALA A 242 3.36 6.36 11.42
N SER A 243 2.46 7.28 11.07
CA SER A 243 1.44 7.10 10.02
C SER A 243 2.07 6.89 8.64
N THR A 244 3.08 7.69 8.30
CA THR A 244 3.75 7.62 7.00
C THR A 244 4.58 6.34 6.87
N ILE A 245 5.29 5.94 7.94
CA ILE A 245 6.04 4.67 7.97
C ILE A 245 5.09 3.48 7.85
N ALA A 246 4.00 3.47 8.63
CA ALA A 246 2.97 2.44 8.58
C ALA A 246 2.39 2.26 7.17
N ALA A 247 1.99 3.35 6.52
CA ALA A 247 1.49 3.32 5.15
C ALA A 247 2.56 2.82 4.16
N SER A 248 3.81 3.27 4.33
CA SER A 248 4.94 2.88 3.49
C SER A 248 5.31 1.40 3.62
N TRP A 249 5.30 0.84 4.84
CA TRP A 249 5.50 -0.58 5.09
C TRP A 249 4.38 -1.41 4.49
N ALA A 250 3.13 -0.97 4.64
CA ALA A 250 2.01 -1.64 4.00
C ALA A 250 2.24 -1.74 2.47
N VAL A 251 2.65 -0.63 1.81
CA VAL A 251 2.96 -0.56 0.36
C VAL A 251 4.08 -1.51 -0.04
N ARG A 252 5.26 -1.37 0.56
CA ARG A 252 6.43 -2.22 0.24
C ARG A 252 6.14 -3.69 0.44
N ARG A 253 5.44 -4.02 1.54
CA ARG A 253 5.03 -5.38 1.84
C ARG A 253 4.16 -5.96 0.73
N LEU A 254 3.09 -5.28 0.37
CA LEU A 254 2.20 -5.73 -0.71
C LEU A 254 2.95 -5.95 -2.03
N TYR A 255 3.89 -5.06 -2.35
CA TYR A 255 4.67 -5.16 -3.57
C TYR A 255 5.65 -6.33 -3.58
N ASN A 256 6.30 -6.61 -2.45
CA ASN A 256 7.22 -7.74 -2.32
C ASN A 256 6.49 -9.09 -2.33
N PHE A 257 5.26 -9.16 -1.82
CA PHE A 257 4.42 -10.37 -1.94
C PHE A 257 4.04 -10.69 -3.38
N ASP A 258 3.73 -9.68 -4.20
CA ASP A 258 3.33 -9.86 -5.60
C ASP A 258 4.48 -10.37 -6.49
N LEU A 259 5.74 -10.16 -6.07
CA LEU A 259 6.94 -10.66 -6.74
C LEU A 259 7.40 -12.04 -6.25
N GLY A 260 6.85 -12.54 -5.13
CA GLY A 260 7.20 -13.83 -4.52
C GLY A 260 6.39 -15.03 -5.03
N ALA A 261 5.43 -14.83 -5.95
CA ALA A 261 4.74 -15.93 -6.64
C ALA A 261 5.34 -16.07 -8.05
N PRO A 262 6.22 -17.07 -8.25
CA PRO A 262 5.75 -18.44 -8.35
C PRO A 262 6.61 -19.40 -7.51
N GLU A 263 6.24 -19.64 -6.26
CA GLU A 263 6.53 -20.96 -5.70
C GLU A 263 5.61 -21.94 -6.41
N VAL A 264 6.13 -22.54 -7.48
CA VAL A 264 5.69 -23.85 -7.96
C VAL A 264 5.83 -24.77 -6.76
N TYR A 265 4.76 -24.92 -5.98
CA TYR A 265 4.59 -26.12 -5.19
C TYR A 265 4.47 -27.24 -6.20
N ASP A 266 5.60 -27.91 -6.42
CA ASP A 266 5.65 -29.20 -7.08
C ASP A 266 4.87 -30.16 -6.18
N SER A 267 3.57 -30.22 -6.38
CA SER A 267 2.70 -31.21 -5.77
C SER A 267 2.89 -32.52 -6.50
N ASP A 268 4.09 -33.08 -6.41
CA ASP A 268 4.38 -34.44 -6.87
C ASP A 268 5.44 -35.10 -5.98
N GLN A 269 5.14 -35.18 -4.69
CA GLN A 269 5.72 -36.19 -3.81
C GLN A 269 4.65 -36.65 -2.83
N GLN A 270 3.74 -37.46 -3.35
CA GLN A 270 2.96 -38.38 -2.54
C GLN A 270 3.95 -39.46 -2.04
N PRO A 271 4.22 -39.61 -0.73
CA PRO A 271 4.94 -40.77 -0.25
C PRO A 271 3.99 -41.95 -0.40
N SER A 272 4.19 -42.76 -1.44
CA SER A 272 3.54 -44.06 -1.55
C SER A 272 4.04 -44.94 -0.41
N VAL A 273 3.28 -44.97 0.69
CA VAL A 273 3.45 -45.95 1.76
C VAL A 273 3.05 -47.31 1.18
N VAL A 274 4.01 -47.99 0.57
CA VAL A 274 3.85 -49.36 0.09
C VAL A 274 3.88 -50.28 1.32
N PHE A 275 2.71 -50.79 1.69
CA PHE A 275 2.57 -51.82 2.71
C PHE A 275 3.11 -53.15 2.16
N ARG A 276 4.26 -53.60 2.67
CA ARG A 276 4.92 -54.85 2.27
C ARG A 276 4.38 -56.02 3.10
N ASN A 277 3.48 -56.82 2.53
CA ASN A 277 3.14 -58.14 3.09
C ASN A 277 4.21 -59.17 2.70
N PRO A 278 4.65 -60.07 3.62
CA PRO A 278 5.63 -61.09 3.32
C PRO A 278 4.98 -62.46 3.11
N HIS A 279 5.11 -63.07 1.92
CA HIS A 279 5.19 -64.55 1.78
C HIS A 279 5.67 -65.01 0.39
N PRO A 280 6.18 -66.26 0.26
CA PRO A 280 7.44 -66.52 -0.44
C PRO A 280 7.32 -67.13 -1.85
N SER A 281 8.40 -66.87 -2.61
CA SER A 281 9.07 -67.68 -3.65
C SER A 281 8.22 -68.44 -4.70
N GLN A 282 8.30 -67.96 -5.94
CA GLN A 282 8.42 -68.85 -7.11
C GLN A 282 9.57 -68.41 -8.02
N VAL A 283 10.38 -69.40 -8.38
CA VAL A 283 11.56 -69.35 -9.22
C VAL A 283 11.16 -69.35 -10.69
N ARG A 284 11.66 -68.41 -11.51
CA ARG A 284 12.16 -68.76 -12.87
C ARG A 284 13.02 -67.69 -13.56
N ARG A 285 14.23 -68.15 -13.88
CA ARG A 285 15.07 -67.93 -15.08
C ARG A 285 15.58 -66.52 -15.41
N LEU A 286 16.87 -66.39 -15.11
CA LEU A 286 17.86 -65.52 -15.72
C LEU A 286 17.95 -65.78 -17.24
N SER A 287 17.78 -64.73 -18.05
CA SER A 287 18.36 -64.65 -19.39
C SER A 287 18.93 -63.25 -19.58
N ARG A 288 20.12 -63.20 -20.18
CA ARG A 288 21.07 -62.08 -20.17
C ARG A 288 21.04 -61.35 -21.53
N GLU A 289 21.19 -60.01 -21.46
CA GLU A 289 21.53 -59.02 -22.51
C GLU A 289 20.46 -58.48 -23.49
N PRO A 290 20.64 -57.25 -24.06
CA PRO A 290 21.38 -56.08 -23.58
C PRO A 290 20.49 -54.81 -23.50
N ALA A 291 21.01 -53.75 -22.88
CA ALA A 291 20.32 -52.48 -22.65
C ALA A 291 19.91 -51.78 -23.97
N ALA A 292 18.60 -51.67 -24.22
CA ALA A 292 18.03 -50.77 -25.21
C ALA A 292 17.64 -49.47 -24.50
N ILE A 293 18.32 -48.38 -24.84
CA ILE A 293 17.96 -47.03 -24.42
C ILE A 293 16.72 -46.64 -25.22
N HIS A 294 15.56 -46.60 -24.56
CA HIS A 294 14.34 -46.06 -25.16
C HIS A 294 14.37 -44.54 -25.01
N VAL A 295 14.68 -43.84 -26.10
CA VAL A 295 14.50 -42.38 -26.19
C VAL A 295 13.08 -42.13 -26.65
N GLU A 296 12.20 -41.82 -25.70
CA GLU A 296 10.88 -41.29 -26.00
C GLU A 296 11.04 -39.82 -26.43
N MET A 297 10.84 -39.55 -27.72
CA MET A 297 10.75 -38.18 -28.25
C MET A 297 9.29 -37.73 -28.16
N ASP A 298 8.96 -36.93 -27.15
CA ASP A 298 7.71 -36.19 -27.13
C ASP A 298 7.72 -35.14 -28.25
N THR A 299 7.00 -35.45 -29.32
CA THR A 299 6.80 -34.54 -30.44
C THR A 299 5.69 -33.55 -30.06
N PHE A 300 6.07 -32.38 -29.57
CA PHE A 300 5.14 -31.26 -29.36
C PHE A 300 4.63 -30.76 -30.72
N SER A 301 3.39 -31.13 -31.06
CA SER A 301 2.65 -30.55 -32.17
C SER A 301 2.12 -29.18 -31.75
N GLN A 302 2.90 -28.12 -31.99
CA GLN A 302 2.47 -26.74 -31.81
C GLN A 302 1.61 -26.31 -33.01
N ALA A 303 0.29 -26.27 -32.83
CA ALA A 303 -0.61 -25.67 -33.80
C ALA A 303 -0.50 -24.14 -33.72
N HIS A 304 0.25 -23.54 -34.65
CA HIS A 304 0.18 -22.10 -34.93
C HIS A 304 -0.85 -21.83 -36.03
N PRO A 305 -1.73 -20.81 -35.88
CA PRO A 305 -2.69 -20.43 -36.91
C PRO A 305 -1.97 -19.72 -38.06
N CYS A 306 -2.03 -20.29 -39.27
CA CYS A 306 -1.53 -19.65 -40.48
C CYS A 306 -2.54 -18.65 -41.04
N SER A 307 -2.11 -17.40 -41.07
CA SER A 307 -2.62 -16.32 -41.91
C SER A 307 -2.47 -16.65 -43.40
N ASN A 308 -3.52 -16.39 -44.17
CA ASN A 308 -3.60 -16.59 -45.61
C ASN A 308 -2.62 -15.70 -46.38
N LEU A 309 -1.78 -16.30 -47.23
CA LEU A 309 -1.20 -15.66 -48.40
C LEU A 309 -1.36 -16.62 -49.58
N GLU A 310 -2.10 -16.17 -50.58
CA GLU A 310 -2.53 -16.91 -51.77
C GLU A 310 -1.34 -17.31 -52.66
N ALA A 311 -1.34 -18.56 -53.13
CA ALA A 311 -0.51 -19.02 -54.24
C ALA A 311 -1.41 -19.59 -55.34
N HIS A 312 -1.15 -19.13 -56.56
CA HIS A 312 -1.76 -19.51 -57.83
C HIS A 312 -1.71 -21.02 -58.13
N GLY A 313 -2.75 -21.48 -58.85
CA GLY A 313 -2.55 -22.32 -60.03
C GLY A 313 -3.16 -23.73 -60.00
N THR A 314 -4.29 -23.88 -60.72
CA THR A 314 -4.69 -25.03 -61.57
C THR A 314 -4.80 -26.41 -60.87
N THR A 315 -5.91 -27.17 -60.89
CA THR A 315 -6.74 -27.59 -62.03
C THR A 315 -7.96 -28.39 -61.51
N LYS A 316 -9.14 -28.22 -62.13
CA LYS A 316 -10.35 -29.10 -62.07
C LYS A 316 -10.07 -30.47 -62.74
N PRO A 317 -10.97 -31.51 -62.75
CA PRO A 317 -12.45 -31.55 -62.54
C PRO A 317 -12.88 -32.64 -61.52
N GLY A 318 -14.13 -32.96 -61.16
CA GLY A 318 -15.51 -32.69 -61.58
C GLY A 318 -16.42 -33.76 -60.90
N CYS A 319 -17.75 -33.58 -60.94
CA CYS A 319 -18.85 -34.43 -60.40
C CYS A 319 -19.03 -34.41 -58.86
N ASP A 320 -20.22 -34.24 -58.27
CA ASP A 320 -21.59 -34.12 -58.75
C ASP A 320 -22.43 -33.30 -57.77
N SER A 321 -23.36 -32.53 -58.33
CA SER A 321 -24.41 -31.84 -57.59
C SER A 321 -25.69 -32.69 -57.62
N LEU A 322 -26.28 -32.98 -56.46
CA LEU A 322 -27.72 -33.22 -56.39
C LEU A 322 -28.30 -32.56 -55.13
N SER A 323 -29.12 -31.55 -55.39
CA SER A 323 -30.02 -30.84 -54.49
C SER A 323 -31.10 -31.75 -53.92
N PHE A 324 -31.58 -31.50 -52.70
CA PHE A 324 -33.01 -31.32 -52.43
C PHE A 324 -33.24 -30.65 -51.07
N ASN A 325 -34.01 -29.55 -51.09
CA ASN A 325 -34.64 -28.92 -49.94
C ASN A 325 -35.65 -29.88 -49.27
N VAL A 326 -35.97 -29.68 -47.99
CA VAL A 326 -37.29 -29.23 -47.52
C VAL A 326 -37.28 -29.08 -46.00
N ASP A 327 -37.97 -28.03 -45.60
CA ASP A 327 -38.36 -27.50 -44.29
C ASP A 327 -38.63 -28.51 -43.17
N ASP A 328 -38.33 -28.10 -41.92
CA ASP A 328 -39.27 -28.40 -40.83
C ASP A 328 -39.23 -27.39 -39.68
N GLU A 329 -40.39 -27.31 -39.03
CA GLU A 329 -41.00 -26.20 -38.33
C GLU A 329 -40.30 -25.61 -37.09
N GLN A 330 -40.40 -24.29 -37.07
CA GLN A 330 -40.50 -23.38 -35.95
C GLN A 330 -41.57 -23.80 -34.90
N LYS A 331 -41.16 -24.02 -33.63
CA LYS A 331 -42.04 -23.77 -32.47
C LYS A 331 -41.32 -23.14 -31.29
N ARG A 332 -41.68 -21.88 -31.09
CA ARG A 332 -41.37 -20.97 -29.97
C ARG A 332 -42.42 -21.17 -28.87
N ALA A 333 -42.02 -21.38 -27.61
CA ALA A 333 -42.86 -21.04 -26.45
C ALA A 333 -42.05 -20.91 -25.14
N ARG A 334 -41.98 -19.64 -24.67
CA ARG A 334 -41.98 -19.08 -23.29
C ARG A 334 -41.37 -19.88 -22.12
N VAL A 335 -40.67 -19.16 -21.24
CA VAL A 335 -40.98 -18.85 -19.81
C VAL A 335 -39.73 -18.10 -19.28
N PHE A 336 -39.85 -16.78 -18.99
CA PHE A 336 -39.89 -16.19 -17.64
C PHE A 336 -38.81 -16.66 -16.67
#